data_AF-A0A4R6U2W3-F1
#
_entry.id   AF-A0A4R6U2W3-F1
#
_cell.length_a   1.000
_cell.length_b   1.000
_cell.length_c   1.000
_cell.angle_alpha   90.00
_cell.angle_beta   90.00
_cell.angle_gamma   90.00
#
_symmetry.space_group_name_H-M   'P 1'
#
loop_
_entity.id
_entity.type
_entity.pdbx_description
1 polymer ?
#
loop_
_entity_poly.entity_id
_entity_poly.type
_entity_poly.pdbx_seq_one_letter_code
_entity_poly.pdbx_strand_id
1 'polypeptide(L)'
;MEMSSYEVFPDIAEPIVPLLYNIYVNREFVGAMKMSHADKVSEDLSSFLHTQGLFDFDHIVEDDSYEITLDIEDIQGARDMLMLYLRG
;
A
#
# COMPACT_ATOMS: atom_id res chain seq x y z
N MET A 1 -9.80 2.63 -53.52
CA MET A 1 -10.45 2.63 -52.20
C MET A 1 -10.25 1.25 -51.63
N GLU A 2 -9.25 1.07 -50.79
CA GLU A 2 -9.01 -0.18 -50.07
C GLU A 2 -9.22 0.13 -48.59
N MET A 3 -10.26 -0.46 -48.01
CA MET A 3 -10.60 -0.28 -46.60
C MET A 3 -9.68 -1.19 -45.77
N SER A 4 -8.79 -0.58 -45.00
CA SER A 4 -7.92 -1.29 -44.06
C SER A 4 -8.77 -1.85 -42.91
N SER A 5 -8.76 -3.17 -42.74
CA SER A 5 -9.37 -3.87 -41.62
C SER A 5 -8.53 -3.68 -40.35
N TYR A 6 -9.10 -3.02 -39.34
CA TYR A 6 -8.52 -2.96 -38.00
C TYR A 6 -8.81 -4.27 -37.27
N GLU A 7 -7.79 -5.02 -36.91
CA GLU A 7 -7.89 -6.14 -35.98
C GLU A 7 -8.06 -5.58 -34.57
N VAL A 8 -9.25 -5.79 -33.99
CA VAL A 8 -9.52 -5.49 -32.58
C VAL A 8 -8.98 -6.67 -31.77
N PHE A 9 -7.86 -6.47 -31.09
CA PHE A 9 -7.35 -7.44 -30.11
C PHE A 9 -8.25 -7.37 -28.86
N PRO A 10 -8.73 -8.52 -28.34
CA PRO A 10 -9.48 -8.52 -27.10
C PRO A 10 -8.59 -8.00 -25.97
N ASP A 11 -9.14 -7.08 -25.19
CA ASP A 11 -8.58 -6.54 -23.95
C ASP A 11 -8.15 -7.71 -23.05
N ILE A 12 -6.87 -8.09 -23.14
CA ILE A 12 -6.32 -9.13 -22.27
C ILE A 12 -6.14 -8.43 -20.93
N ALA A 13 -7.13 -8.56 -20.05
CA ALA A 13 -6.99 -8.16 -18.67
C ALA A 13 -5.78 -8.90 -18.10
N GLU A 14 -4.66 -8.18 -17.98
CA GLU A 14 -3.42 -8.75 -17.46
C GLU A 14 -3.71 -9.37 -16.09
N PRO A 15 -3.15 -10.54 -15.78
CA PRO A 15 -3.33 -11.14 -14.47
C PRO A 15 -2.84 -10.13 -13.43
N ILE A 16 -3.76 -9.69 -12.55
CA ILE A 16 -3.45 -8.80 -11.44
C ILE A 16 -2.59 -9.59 -10.46
N VAL A 17 -1.27 -9.61 -10.68
CA VAL A 17 -0.33 -10.22 -9.74
C VAL A 17 -0.29 -9.31 -8.51
N PRO A 18 -0.57 -9.81 -7.29
CA PRO A 18 -0.42 -9.00 -6.10
C PRO A 18 1.05 -8.57 -5.98
N LEU A 19 1.26 -7.26 -5.97
CA LEU A 19 2.53 -6.62 -5.69
C LEU A 19 2.82 -6.74 -4.18
N LEU A 20 4.10 -6.81 -3.85
CA LEU A 20 4.54 -6.79 -2.46
C LEU A 20 5.01 -5.38 -2.14
N TYR A 21 4.39 -4.76 -1.14
CA TYR A 21 4.75 -3.42 -0.67
C TYR A 21 5.47 -3.50 0.67
N ASN A 22 6.69 -2.97 0.74
CA ASN A 22 7.46 -2.82 1.95
C ASN A 22 6.92 -1.64 2.75
N ILE A 23 6.59 -1.86 4.02
CA ILE A 23 6.00 -0.88 4.90
C ILE A 23 7.07 -0.34 5.85
N TYR A 24 7.17 0.98 5.91
CA TYR A 24 8.10 1.72 6.77
C TYR A 24 7.33 2.68 7.68
N VAL A 25 7.84 2.86 8.90
CA VAL A 25 7.36 3.89 9.84
C VAL A 25 8.54 4.76 10.23
N ASN A 26 8.48 6.06 9.94
CA ASN A 26 9.58 7.01 10.17
C ASN A 26 10.92 6.45 9.62
N ARG A 27 10.90 5.93 8.38
CA ARG A 27 12.02 5.29 7.67
C ARG A 27 12.53 3.96 8.25
N GLU A 28 11.89 3.43 9.28
CA GLU A 28 12.22 2.11 9.81
C GLU A 28 11.29 1.04 9.24
N PHE A 29 11.87 -0.02 8.69
CA PHE A 29 11.11 -1.15 8.15
C PHE A 29 10.31 -1.85 9.25
N VAL A 30 9.02 -2.09 9.00
CA VAL A 30 8.12 -2.80 9.93
C VAL A 30 7.57 -4.11 9.36
N GLY A 31 7.41 -4.21 8.05
CA GLY A 31 6.89 -5.43 7.42
C GLY A 31 6.59 -5.24 5.95
N ALA A 32 5.90 -6.19 5.33
CA ALA A 32 5.48 -6.09 3.94
C ALA A 32 4.06 -6.62 3.77
N MET A 33 3.31 -6.02 2.85
CA MET A 33 1.91 -6.35 2.59
C MET A 33 1.72 -6.71 1.11
N LYS A 34 0.94 -7.76 0.85
CA LYS A 34 0.61 -8.17 -0.53
C LYS A 34 -0.69 -7.50 -0.96
N MET A 35 -0.62 -6.66 -1.99
CA MET A 35 -1.78 -5.95 -2.52
C MET A 35 -1.73 -5.86 -4.04
N SER A 36 -2.91 -5.85 -4.66
CA SER A 36 -3.03 -5.71 -6.12
C SER A 36 -2.63 -4.34 -6.64
N HIS A 37 -2.81 -3.28 -5.83
CA HIS A 37 -2.63 -1.89 -6.25
C HIS A 37 -2.16 -1.04 -5.06
N ALA A 38 -1.44 0.04 -5.35
CA ALA A 38 -0.80 0.93 -4.37
C ALA A 38 -1.83 1.74 -3.53
N ASP A 39 -2.91 2.17 -4.17
CA ASP A 39 -4.04 2.87 -3.54
C ASP A 39 -4.68 2.03 -2.43
N LYS A 40 -4.87 0.72 -2.68
CA LYS A 40 -5.42 -0.20 -1.69
C LYS A 40 -4.55 -0.35 -0.45
N VAL A 41 -3.23 -0.29 -0.61
CA VAL A 41 -2.29 -0.32 0.54
C VAL A 41 -2.53 0.91 1.42
N SER A 42 -2.65 2.10 0.80
CA SER A 42 -2.94 3.34 1.51
C SER A 42 -4.28 3.29 2.23
N GLU A 43 -5.34 2.85 1.56
CA GLU A 43 -6.69 2.78 2.15
C GLU A 43 -6.76 1.81 3.33
N ASP A 44 -6.20 0.61 3.20
CA ASP A 44 -6.23 -0.41 4.25
C ASP A 44 -5.40 0.03 5.48
N LEU A 45 -4.18 0.54 5.26
CA LEU A 45 -3.32 0.99 6.35
C LEU A 45 -3.88 2.24 7.03
N SER A 46 -4.40 3.20 6.27
CA SER A 46 -5.02 4.40 6.84
C SER A 46 -6.25 4.05 7.66
N SER A 47 -7.09 3.13 7.16
CA SER A 47 -8.25 2.64 7.89
C SER A 47 -7.84 1.96 9.19
N PHE A 48 -6.82 1.11 9.16
CA PHE A 48 -6.28 0.46 10.35
C PHE A 48 -5.77 1.49 11.37
N LEU A 49 -4.93 2.44 10.97
CA LEU A 49 -4.40 3.49 11.86
C LEU A 49 -5.53 4.30 12.52
N HIS A 50 -6.58 4.65 11.77
CA HIS A 50 -7.76 5.31 12.32
C HIS A 50 -8.48 4.47 13.37
N THR A 51 -8.57 3.14 13.20
CA THR A 51 -9.17 2.26 14.23
C THR A 51 -8.38 2.25 15.54
N GLN A 52 -7.09 2.57 15.48
CA GLN A 52 -6.19 2.64 16.63
C GLN A 52 -6.13 4.06 17.24
N GLY A 53 -6.87 5.01 16.67
CA GLY A 53 -6.90 6.40 17.14
C GLY A 53 -5.76 7.27 16.62
N LEU A 54 -5.00 6.79 15.63
CA LEU A 54 -3.94 7.55 14.97
C LEU A 54 -4.52 8.25 13.74
N PHE A 55 -4.75 9.56 13.85
CA PHE A 55 -5.35 10.38 12.78
C PHE A 55 -4.37 11.39 12.17
N ASP A 56 -3.29 11.71 12.87
CA ASP A 56 -2.32 12.70 12.47
C ASP A 56 -1.06 11.99 11.95
N PHE A 57 -1.11 11.63 10.66
CA PHE A 57 -0.02 10.93 10.00
C PHE A 57 0.05 11.30 8.52
N ASP A 58 1.28 11.39 8.02
CA ASP A 58 1.55 11.49 6.59
C ASP A 58 1.89 10.10 6.04
N HIS A 59 1.59 9.86 4.77
CA HIS A 59 2.01 8.64 4.10
C HIS A 59 2.34 8.88 2.64
N ILE A 60 3.25 8.07 2.11
CA ILE A 60 3.70 8.12 0.72
C ILE A 60 3.77 6.70 0.18
N VAL A 61 3.31 6.49 -1.06
CA VAL A 61 3.44 5.22 -1.78
C VAL A 61 4.32 5.44 -3.00
N GLU A 62 5.45 4.76 -3.08
CA GLU A 62 6.41 4.83 -4.18
C GLU A 62 6.75 3.41 -4.62
N ASP A 63 6.47 3.07 -5.89
CA ASP A 63 6.73 1.75 -6.50
C ASP A 63 6.24 0.58 -5.64
N ASP A 64 7.13 -0.01 -4.83
CA ASP A 64 6.92 -1.16 -3.95
C ASP A 64 7.08 -0.81 -2.46
N SER A 65 7.03 0.48 -2.13
CA SER A 65 7.33 1.00 -0.80
C SER A 65 6.21 1.91 -0.31
N TYR A 66 5.83 1.74 0.94
CA TYR A 66 4.84 2.54 1.64
C TYR A 66 5.47 3.09 2.91
N GLU A 67 5.64 4.40 2.99
CA GLU A 67 6.20 5.07 4.15
C GLU A 67 5.10 5.79 4.93
N ILE A 68 5.05 5.56 6.23
CA ILE A 68 4.19 6.26 7.19
C ILE A 68 5.07 7.16 8.03
N THR A 69 4.75 8.45 8.09
CA THR A 69 5.36 9.38 9.03
C THR A 69 4.37 9.68 10.14
N LEU A 70 4.77 9.37 11.37
CA LEU A 70 3.97 9.60 12.58
C LEU A 70 4.64 10.66 13.44
N ASP A 71 3.92 11.74 13.75
CA ASP A 71 4.33 12.75 14.73
C ASP A 71 3.67 12.47 16.09
N ILE A 72 4.10 11.38 16.73
CA ILE A 72 3.59 10.95 18.04
C ILE A 72 4.73 10.68 19.02
N GLU A 73 4.46 10.78 20.32
CA GLU A 73 5.46 10.50 21.36
C GLU A 73 5.81 8.99 21.43
N ASP A 74 4.83 8.12 21.21
CA ASP A 74 4.99 6.65 21.29
C ASP A 74 5.14 5.99 19.91
N ILE A 75 6.23 6.31 19.22
CA ILE A 75 6.56 5.72 17.90
C ILE A 75 6.71 4.20 18.02
N GLN A 76 7.27 3.71 19.13
CA GLN A 76 7.53 2.28 19.31
C GLN A 76 6.23 1.49 19.46
N GLY A 77 5.26 1.98 20.23
CA GLY A 77 3.94 1.37 20.32
C GLY A 77 3.23 1.29 18.97
N ALA A 78 3.29 2.35 18.16
CA ALA A 78 2.70 2.34 16.83
C ALA A 78 3.38 1.34 15.88
N ARG A 79 4.71 1.21 15.96
CA ARG A 79 5.46 0.21 15.20
C ARG A 79 5.07 -1.21 15.59
N ASP A 80 5.05 -1.53 16.87
CA ASP A 80 4.72 -2.88 17.36
C ASP A 80 3.30 -3.28 16.93
N MET A 81 2.37 -2.34 17.01
CA MET A 81 0.99 -2.52 16.59
C MET A 81 0.85 -2.74 15.08
N LEU A 82 1.55 -1.97 14.23
CA LEU A 82 1.62 -2.22 12.79
C LEU A 82 2.29 -3.56 12.45
N MET A 83 3.37 -3.92 13.15
CA MET A 83 4.02 -5.22 12.97
C MET A 83 3.07 -6.38 13.30
N LEU A 84 2.22 -6.24 14.32
CA LEU A 84 1.22 -7.24 14.66
C LEU A 84 0.14 -7.33 13.58
N TYR A 85 -0.36 -6.21 13.09
CA TYR A 85 -1.33 -6.16 12.00
C TYR A 85 -0.82 -6.84 10.73
N LEU A 86 0.42 -6.53 10.32
CA LEU A 86 1.02 -7.07 9.09
C LEU A 86 1.37 -8.57 9.16
N ARG A 87 1.41 -9.15 10.37
CA ARG A 87 1.67 -10.59 10.58
C ARG A 87 0.41 -11.43 10.70
N GLY A 88 -0.76 -10.80 10.91
CA GLY A 88 -2.06 -11.46 11.02
C GLY A 88 -2.58 -11.94 9.67
#